data_AF-A0A9N9EMQ3-F1
#
_entry.id   AF-A0A9N9EMQ3-F1
#
_cell.length_a   1.000
_cell.length_b   1.000
_cell.length_c   1.000
_cell.angle_alpha   90.00
_cell.angle_beta   90.00
_cell.angle_gamma   90.00
#
_symmetry.space_group_name_H-M   'P 1'
#
loop_
_entity.id
_entity.type
_entity.pdbx_description
1 polymer ?
#
loop_
_entity_poly.entity_id
_entity_poly.type
_entity_poly.pdbx_seq_one_letter_code
_entity_poly.pdbx_strand_id
1 'polypeptide(L)'
;PLILTSTQFKQKDYKHCLTNFKNRLGLKGDQDLYVLINVVMSPWVTEFEFLRELTATFKETLQEIVKLSVFRNKDEPDFHAFVMQGTDNLYLTHLPMFQMENHRRQVIITADLPKNIKEQYLNARKANPLHVFYLGNQDEMKLDDIAYNGSSFKGVIYKDFDKDGKPIDFIKDFQVTNVRVLKKRHLATAFQDVNYPVDYMPFYIYGTKQELHIDHMLLKSPSIQLSADNVELILTSGELTSTQRENGVIVHFTEVREIALQPFPEIKPYPQTETTPPLTFFFQHDRTFQVELYNDPMPDPYQSGPGLDNFDKKNPIAKGTIKLPSKDKGCLYIDSYMVNKDPTAEKKVKHDKIVNRSKIIPLKRFYADKFDHKDELHWYEEKAE
;
A
#
# COMPACT_ATOMS: atom_id res chain seq x y z
N PRO A 1 1.91 29.30 20.91
CA PRO A 1 2.17 28.03 20.17
C PRO A 1 2.98 27.09 21.08
N LEU A 2 2.58 25.81 21.18
CA LEU A 2 3.30 24.81 21.97
C LEU A 2 4.30 24.06 21.09
N ILE A 3 5.53 23.90 21.58
CA ILE A 3 6.58 23.13 20.91
C ILE A 3 6.89 21.91 21.79
N LEU A 4 6.73 20.72 21.21
CA LEU A 4 7.09 19.44 21.85
C LEU A 4 8.16 18.76 21.02
N THR A 5 8.98 17.93 21.67
CA THR A 5 9.85 16.99 20.97
C THR A 5 9.18 15.62 20.92
N SER A 6 9.72 14.70 20.13
CA SER A 6 9.21 13.33 20.04
C SER A 6 10.35 12.34 19.95
N THR A 7 10.14 11.13 20.45
CA THR A 7 11.05 10.00 20.25
C THR A 7 10.26 8.72 19.99
N GLN A 8 10.97 7.68 19.58
CA GLN A 8 10.42 6.33 19.43
C GLN A 8 11.05 5.41 20.47
N PHE A 9 10.23 4.88 21.36
CA PHE A 9 10.65 3.82 22.28
C PHE A 9 10.67 2.50 21.53
N LYS A 10 11.87 1.93 21.36
CA LYS A 10 12.03 0.65 20.69
C LYS A 10 11.75 -0.50 21.65
N GLN A 11 10.98 -1.48 21.22
CA GLN A 11 10.63 -2.63 22.04
C GLN A 11 11.87 -3.41 22.49
N LYS A 12 12.88 -3.52 21.62
CA LYS A 12 14.16 -4.18 21.94
C LYS A 12 14.95 -3.47 23.06
N ASP A 13 14.82 -2.14 23.17
CA ASP A 13 15.60 -1.33 24.11
C ASP A 13 14.86 -1.21 25.45
N TYR A 14 13.55 -0.93 25.41
CA TYR A 14 12.73 -0.68 26.61
C TYR A 14 12.04 -1.93 27.17
N LYS A 15 11.92 -3.02 26.40
CA LYS A 15 11.41 -4.34 26.83
C LYS A 15 10.12 -4.22 27.66
N HIS A 16 10.08 -4.83 28.85
CA HIS A 16 8.92 -4.83 29.75
C HIS A 16 8.44 -3.44 30.17
N CYS A 17 9.33 -2.44 30.21
CA CYS A 17 8.94 -1.06 30.52
C CYS A 17 7.95 -0.54 29.46
N LEU A 18 8.30 -0.72 28.18
CA LEU A 18 7.43 -0.31 27.09
C LEU A 18 6.16 -1.16 26.99
N THR A 19 6.23 -2.46 27.28
CA THR A 19 5.03 -3.31 27.37
C THR A 19 4.05 -2.80 28.43
N ASN A 20 4.54 -2.47 29.62
CA ASN A 20 3.70 -1.92 30.69
C ASN A 20 3.14 -0.54 30.34
N PHE A 21 3.93 0.30 29.65
CA PHE A 21 3.46 1.60 29.20
C PHE A 21 2.37 1.48 28.14
N LYS A 22 2.52 0.60 27.15
CA LYS A 22 1.48 0.28 26.16
C LYS A 22 0.19 -0.22 26.83
N ASN A 23 0.30 -1.12 27.81
CA ASN A 23 -0.85 -1.62 28.55
C ASN A 23 -1.63 -0.50 29.25
N ARG A 24 -0.95 0.49 29.84
CA ARG A 24 -1.60 1.67 30.47
C ARG A 24 -2.35 2.55 29.47
N LEU A 25 -1.91 2.55 28.21
CA LEU A 25 -2.57 3.26 27.10
C LEU A 25 -3.67 2.42 26.44
N GLY A 26 -3.86 1.15 26.84
CA GLY A 26 -4.79 0.22 26.20
C GLY A 26 -4.28 -0.37 24.88
N LEU A 27 -2.98 -0.21 24.57
CA LEU A 27 -2.35 -0.72 23.36
C LEU A 27 -1.84 -2.15 23.56
N LYS A 28 -1.82 -2.94 22.49
CA LYS A 28 -1.29 -4.30 22.45
C LYS A 28 -0.28 -4.46 21.31
N GLY A 29 0.66 -5.40 21.46
CA GLY A 29 1.64 -5.77 20.45
C GLY A 29 3.08 -5.35 20.79
N ASP A 30 4.03 -5.88 20.04
CA ASP A 30 5.48 -5.74 20.27
C ASP A 30 6.14 -4.65 19.42
N GLN A 31 5.33 -3.78 18.80
CA GLN A 31 5.84 -2.70 17.97
C GLN A 31 6.41 -1.56 18.80
N ASP A 32 7.36 -0.84 18.20
CA ASP A 32 7.92 0.39 18.72
C ASP A 32 6.83 1.47 18.88
N LEU A 33 6.95 2.32 19.90
CA LEU A 33 5.94 3.33 20.22
C LEU A 33 6.51 4.75 20.09
N TYR A 34 5.87 5.58 19.28
CA TYR A 34 6.15 7.02 19.26
C TYR A 34 5.54 7.70 20.48
N VAL A 35 6.32 8.55 21.14
CA VAL A 35 5.90 9.33 22.30
C VAL A 35 6.27 10.80 22.13
N LEU A 36 5.40 11.67 22.62
CA LEU A 36 5.68 13.10 22.73
C LEU A 36 6.41 13.37 24.04
N ILE A 37 7.44 14.21 23.99
CA ILE A 37 8.26 14.60 25.13
C ILE A 37 8.06 16.10 25.36
N ASN A 38 7.74 16.46 26.59
CA ASN A 38 7.73 17.82 27.08
C ASN A 38 8.90 18.02 28.04
N VAL A 39 9.91 18.80 27.61
CA VAL A 39 11.05 19.17 28.47
C VAL A 39 10.75 20.52 29.10
N VAL A 40 10.59 20.55 30.42
CA VAL A 40 10.26 21.78 31.17
C VAL A 40 11.49 22.26 31.90
N MET A 41 12.10 23.34 31.40
CA MET A 41 13.22 24.05 32.06
C MET A 41 12.88 25.50 32.42
N SER A 42 11.75 26.00 31.93
CA SER A 42 11.31 27.36 32.21
C SER A 42 10.72 27.44 33.62
N PRO A 43 11.21 28.33 34.50
CA PRO A 43 10.65 28.54 35.83
C PRO A 43 9.34 29.34 35.80
N TRP A 44 8.91 29.85 34.64
CA TRP A 44 7.76 30.76 34.51
C TRP A 44 6.49 30.09 33.97
N VAL A 45 6.48 28.77 33.76
CA VAL A 45 5.37 28.09 33.06
C VAL A 45 4.03 28.21 33.80
N THR A 46 4.05 28.36 35.12
CA THR A 46 2.85 28.50 35.96
C THR A 46 2.40 29.95 36.15
N GLU A 47 3.19 30.92 35.70
CA GLU A 47 2.86 32.34 35.82
C GLU A 47 1.89 32.78 34.70
N PHE A 48 1.13 33.85 34.99
CA PHE A 48 0.29 34.55 34.02
C PHE A 48 -0.65 33.65 33.18
N GLU A 49 -1.10 32.53 33.75
CA GLU A 49 -2.01 31.59 33.09
C GLU A 49 -1.44 30.95 31.81
N PHE A 50 -0.12 31.04 31.61
CA PHE A 50 0.54 30.56 30.40
C PHE A 50 0.35 29.06 30.18
N LEU A 51 0.45 28.25 31.25
CA LEU A 51 0.18 26.81 31.19
C LEU A 51 -1.26 26.51 30.74
N ARG A 52 -2.24 27.32 31.16
CA ARG A 52 -3.65 27.14 30.78
C ARG A 52 -3.83 27.37 29.29
N GLU A 53 -3.25 28.43 28.74
CA GLU A 53 -3.29 28.71 27.30
C GLU A 53 -2.59 27.62 26.48
N LEU A 54 -1.43 27.15 26.93
CA LEU A 54 -0.71 26.04 26.27
C LEU A 54 -1.53 24.74 26.28
N THR A 55 -2.17 24.43 27.41
CA THR A 55 -2.98 23.22 27.56
C THR A 55 -4.25 23.30 26.71
N ALA A 56 -4.89 24.47 26.62
CA ALA A 56 -6.02 24.70 25.72
C ALA A 56 -5.60 24.49 24.25
N THR A 57 -4.49 25.10 23.83
CA THR A 57 -3.93 24.93 22.47
C THR A 57 -3.62 23.46 22.15
N PHE A 58 -3.01 22.75 23.10
CA PHE A 58 -2.69 21.32 22.96
C PHE A 58 -3.97 20.48 22.82
N LYS A 59 -4.97 20.74 23.67
CA LYS A 59 -6.25 20.03 23.64
C LYS A 59 -6.98 20.21 22.33
N GLU A 60 -7.07 21.44 21.82
CA GLU A 60 -7.70 21.74 20.53
C GLU A 60 -7.00 21.00 19.39
N THR A 61 -5.67 21.10 19.31
CA THR A 61 -4.87 20.40 18.30
C THR A 61 -5.05 18.87 18.40
N LEU A 62 -5.08 18.33 19.61
CA LEU A 62 -5.29 16.90 19.84
C LEU A 62 -6.68 16.46 19.35
N GLN A 63 -7.73 17.23 19.63
CA GLN A 63 -9.09 16.93 19.17
C GLN A 63 -9.17 16.91 17.64
N GLU A 64 -8.47 17.80 16.95
CA GLU A 64 -8.38 17.80 15.48
C GLU A 64 -7.67 16.55 14.95
N ILE A 65 -6.52 16.18 15.54
CA ILE A 65 -5.76 14.99 15.13
C ILE A 65 -6.57 13.72 15.38
N VAL A 66 -7.29 13.64 16.50
CA VAL A 66 -8.17 12.50 16.81
C VAL A 66 -9.25 12.33 15.73
N LYS A 67 -9.86 13.41 15.24
CA LYS A 67 -10.84 13.33 14.14
C LYS A 67 -10.22 12.76 12.86
N LEU A 68 -8.99 13.16 12.51
CA LEU A 68 -8.26 12.58 11.38
C LEU A 68 -7.95 11.09 11.60
N SER A 69 -7.56 10.72 12.81
CA SER A 69 -7.32 9.31 13.18
C SER A 69 -8.59 8.46 13.09
N VAL A 70 -9.74 9.00 13.52
CA VAL A 70 -11.04 8.33 13.38
C VAL A 70 -11.38 8.17 11.89
N PHE A 71 -11.29 9.23 11.09
CA PHE A 71 -11.52 9.15 9.64
C PHE A 71 -10.66 8.08 8.97
N ARG A 72 -9.40 7.96 9.40
CA ARG A 72 -8.43 7.00 8.87
C ARG A 72 -8.74 5.53 9.24
N ASN A 73 -9.40 5.32 10.38
CA ASN A 73 -9.62 3.99 10.97
C ASN A 73 -11.09 3.56 11.01
N LYS A 74 -12.00 4.34 10.43
CA LYS A 74 -13.41 3.99 10.35
C LYS A 74 -13.63 3.12 9.12
N ASP A 75 -14.20 1.94 9.33
CA ASP A 75 -14.61 1.02 8.27
C ASP A 75 -16.00 1.41 7.74
N GLU A 76 -16.01 2.14 6.63
CA GLU A 76 -17.21 2.61 5.93
C GLU A 76 -17.23 2.14 4.48
N PRO A 77 -18.42 2.07 3.84
CA PRO A 77 -18.51 1.87 2.40
C PRO A 77 -17.65 2.89 1.63
N ASP A 78 -16.95 2.42 0.60
CA ASP A 78 -16.06 3.25 -0.23
C ASP A 78 -16.00 2.71 -1.67
N PHE A 79 -15.27 3.41 -2.54
CA PHE A 79 -14.92 2.94 -3.87
C PHE A 79 -13.60 2.17 -3.82
N HIS A 80 -13.68 0.87 -4.07
CA HIS A 80 -12.56 -0.04 -4.19
C HIS A 80 -12.26 -0.28 -5.67
N ALA A 81 -10.97 -0.40 -5.98
CA ALA A 81 -10.51 -0.76 -7.32
C ALA A 81 -9.55 -1.94 -7.24
N PHE A 82 -9.54 -2.72 -8.30
CA PHE A 82 -8.75 -3.94 -8.45
C PHE A 82 -8.04 -3.90 -9.80
N VAL A 83 -6.75 -4.20 -9.83
CA VAL A 83 -6.02 -4.45 -11.08
C VAL A 83 -6.57 -5.73 -11.72
N MET A 84 -6.93 -5.64 -12.99
CA MET A 84 -7.44 -6.78 -13.77
C MET A 84 -6.28 -7.58 -14.39
N GLN A 85 -6.21 -8.86 -14.07
CA GLN A 85 -5.22 -9.81 -14.60
C GLN A 85 -5.92 -10.98 -15.30
N GLY A 86 -5.41 -11.37 -16.46
CA GLY A 86 -5.90 -12.53 -17.21
C GLY A 86 -6.97 -12.21 -18.25
N THR A 87 -6.98 -13.00 -19.31
CA THR A 87 -7.91 -12.97 -20.43
C THR A 87 -8.78 -14.23 -20.49
N ASP A 88 -8.28 -15.36 -19.99
CA ASP A 88 -9.06 -16.60 -19.92
C ASP A 88 -10.01 -16.60 -18.72
N ASN A 89 -9.48 -16.48 -17.50
CA ASN A 89 -10.17 -16.28 -16.24
C ASN A 89 -9.69 -14.95 -15.66
N LEU A 90 -10.62 -14.20 -15.08
CA LEU A 90 -10.30 -12.90 -14.54
C LEU A 90 -9.88 -13.03 -13.08
N TYR A 91 -8.68 -12.55 -12.78
CA TYR A 91 -8.15 -12.34 -11.44
C TYR A 91 -8.07 -10.84 -11.15
N LEU A 92 -8.31 -10.48 -9.90
CA LEU A 92 -8.48 -9.10 -9.47
C LEU A 92 -7.64 -8.87 -8.21
N THR A 93 -6.62 -8.03 -8.29
CA THR A 93 -5.80 -7.65 -7.13
C THR A 93 -6.19 -6.27 -6.63
N HIS A 94 -6.68 -6.19 -5.40
CA HIS A 94 -7.13 -4.94 -4.80
C HIS A 94 -6.00 -3.91 -4.75
N LEU A 95 -6.32 -2.62 -4.89
CA LEU A 95 -5.40 -1.51 -4.66
C LEU A 95 -5.36 -1.16 -3.17
N PRO A 96 -4.43 -1.72 -2.38
CA PRO A 96 -4.46 -1.62 -0.94
C PRO A 96 -3.78 -0.34 -0.46
N MET A 97 -4.07 0.08 0.76
CA MET A 97 -3.35 1.15 1.44
C MET A 97 -3.07 0.75 2.89
N PHE A 98 -1.81 0.83 3.35
CA PHE A 98 -1.50 0.55 4.75
C PHE A 98 -2.16 1.52 5.71
N GLN A 99 -2.38 2.77 5.27
CA GLN A 99 -2.78 3.83 6.16
C GLN A 99 -4.31 3.97 6.28
N MET A 100 -5.14 3.44 5.37
CA MET A 100 -6.60 3.70 5.36
C MET A 100 -7.40 2.42 5.59
N GLU A 101 -8.21 2.35 6.66
CA GLU A 101 -8.86 1.10 7.09
C GLU A 101 -9.72 0.45 6.00
N ASN A 102 -10.54 1.22 5.29
CA ASN A 102 -11.34 0.75 4.15
C ASN A 102 -10.50 -0.04 3.13
N HIS A 103 -9.24 0.38 2.92
CA HIS A 103 -8.33 -0.19 1.92
C HIS A 103 -7.19 -1.01 2.55
N ARG A 104 -7.22 -1.27 3.87
CA ARG A 104 -6.09 -1.85 4.63
C ARG A 104 -6.02 -3.37 4.53
N ARG A 105 -6.22 -3.91 3.34
CA ARG A 105 -6.24 -5.35 3.08
C ARG A 105 -5.68 -5.64 1.70
N GLN A 106 -4.78 -6.61 1.63
CA GLN A 106 -4.36 -7.23 0.38
C GLN A 106 -5.38 -8.30 0.02
N VAL A 107 -6.03 -8.13 -1.13
CA VAL A 107 -7.11 -9.00 -1.57
C VAL A 107 -6.88 -9.43 -3.01
N ILE A 108 -7.00 -10.73 -3.24
CA ILE A 108 -6.94 -11.37 -4.55
C ILE A 108 -8.22 -12.19 -4.70
N ILE A 109 -9.02 -11.88 -5.71
CA ILE A 109 -10.26 -12.59 -6.02
C ILE A 109 -10.30 -13.01 -7.49
N THR A 110 -11.10 -14.02 -7.81
CA THR A 110 -11.61 -14.26 -9.16
C THR A 110 -13.07 -13.87 -9.23
N ALA A 111 -13.54 -13.49 -10.42
CA ALA A 111 -14.95 -13.17 -10.64
C ALA A 111 -15.34 -13.32 -12.11
N ASP A 112 -16.64 -13.46 -12.35
CA ASP A 112 -17.21 -13.55 -13.67
C ASP A 112 -17.78 -12.20 -14.13
N LEU A 113 -17.41 -11.81 -15.35
CA LEU A 113 -17.99 -10.69 -16.08
C LEU A 113 -19.05 -11.17 -17.07
N PRO A 114 -20.10 -10.38 -17.35
CA PRO A 114 -21.03 -10.68 -18.42
C PRO A 114 -20.31 -10.79 -19.76
N LYS A 115 -20.75 -11.71 -20.62
CA LYS A 115 -20.04 -12.07 -21.86
C LYS A 115 -19.71 -10.86 -22.75
N ASN A 116 -20.67 -9.95 -22.95
CA ASN A 116 -20.49 -8.73 -23.75
C ASN A 116 -19.47 -7.76 -23.13
N ILE A 117 -19.35 -7.72 -21.81
CA ILE A 117 -18.39 -6.89 -21.08
C ILE A 117 -17.00 -7.52 -21.17
N LYS A 118 -16.91 -8.84 -20.97
CA LYS A 118 -15.68 -9.60 -21.13
C LYS A 118 -15.12 -9.43 -22.55
N GLU A 119 -15.94 -9.55 -23.59
CA GLU A 119 -15.51 -9.35 -24.98
C GLU A 119 -14.95 -7.93 -25.23
N GLN A 120 -15.58 -6.89 -24.68
CA GLN A 120 -15.06 -5.52 -24.79
C GLN A 120 -13.72 -5.35 -24.07
N TYR A 121 -13.59 -5.89 -22.86
CA TYR A 121 -12.33 -5.92 -22.12
C TYR A 121 -11.23 -6.63 -22.90
N LEU A 122 -11.52 -7.81 -23.46
CA LEU A 122 -10.59 -8.59 -24.27
C LEU A 122 -10.13 -7.83 -25.53
N ASN A 123 -11.05 -7.14 -26.21
CA ASN A 123 -10.71 -6.32 -27.37
C ASN A 123 -9.81 -5.14 -26.97
N ALA A 124 -10.08 -4.50 -25.83
CA ALA A 124 -9.25 -3.41 -25.31
C ALA A 124 -7.85 -3.88 -24.91
N ARG A 125 -7.72 -5.06 -24.27
CA ARG A 125 -6.44 -5.70 -23.95
C ARG A 125 -5.63 -6.04 -25.19
N LYS A 126 -6.27 -6.58 -26.23
CA LYS A 126 -5.61 -6.88 -27.51
C LYS A 126 -5.10 -5.60 -28.20
N ALA A 127 -5.86 -4.51 -28.14
CA ALA A 127 -5.45 -3.24 -28.71
C ALA A 127 -4.30 -2.58 -27.92
N ASN A 128 -4.29 -2.74 -26.59
CA ASN A 128 -3.29 -2.13 -25.70
C ASN A 128 -2.78 -3.15 -24.66
N PRO A 129 -1.89 -4.08 -25.03
CA PRO A 129 -1.44 -5.16 -24.14
C PRO A 129 -0.67 -4.67 -22.90
N LEU A 130 0.00 -3.52 -23.02
CA LEU A 130 0.72 -2.88 -21.94
C LEU A 130 -0.18 -2.17 -20.92
N HIS A 131 -1.43 -1.93 -21.27
CA HIS A 131 -2.31 -1.04 -20.53
C HIS A 131 -2.94 -1.76 -19.35
N VAL A 132 -2.76 -1.22 -18.14
CA VAL A 132 -3.38 -1.76 -16.93
C VAL A 132 -4.84 -1.28 -16.88
N PHE A 133 -5.76 -2.22 -16.77
CA PHE A 133 -7.18 -1.94 -16.56
C PHE A 133 -7.56 -2.24 -15.12
N TYR A 134 -8.57 -1.53 -14.62
CA TYR A 134 -9.03 -1.68 -13.25
C TYR A 134 -10.52 -2.00 -13.25
N LEU A 135 -10.94 -2.90 -12.36
CA LEU A 135 -12.34 -3.10 -12.02
C LEU A 135 -12.61 -2.41 -10.70
N GLY A 136 -13.65 -1.57 -10.64
CA GLY A 136 -14.14 -1.00 -9.38
C GLY A 136 -15.61 -1.31 -9.14
N ASN A 137 -16.05 -1.12 -7.89
CA ASN A 137 -17.47 -1.07 -7.57
C ASN A 137 -18.06 0.28 -7.97
N GLN A 138 -19.27 0.24 -8.51
CA GLN A 138 -19.98 1.43 -9.00
C GLN A 138 -20.70 2.20 -7.88
N ASP A 139 -21.17 1.48 -6.86
CA ASP A 139 -21.82 2.04 -5.67
C ASP A 139 -20.88 1.85 -4.47
N GLU A 140 -20.83 2.79 -3.52
CA GLU A 140 -19.99 2.66 -2.31
C GLU A 140 -20.34 1.38 -1.55
N MET A 141 -19.34 0.54 -1.27
CA MET A 141 -19.50 -0.75 -0.60
C MET A 141 -18.33 -0.99 0.33
N LYS A 142 -18.50 -1.80 1.39
CA LYS A 142 -17.35 -2.26 2.16
C LYS A 142 -16.60 -3.31 1.36
N LEU A 143 -15.28 -3.36 1.51
CA LEU A 143 -14.47 -4.42 0.90
C LEU A 143 -14.90 -5.82 1.35
N ASP A 144 -15.43 -5.95 2.57
CA ASP A 144 -16.00 -7.23 3.06
C ASP A 144 -17.23 -7.69 2.29
N ASP A 145 -18.06 -6.76 1.79
CA ASP A 145 -19.26 -7.05 1.00
C ASP A 145 -18.91 -7.36 -0.46
N ILE A 146 -17.72 -6.97 -0.91
CA ILE A 146 -17.19 -7.29 -2.23
C ILE A 146 -16.45 -8.63 -2.19
N ALA A 147 -15.51 -8.79 -1.26
CA ALA A 147 -14.58 -9.92 -1.23
C ALA A 147 -15.02 -11.04 -0.29
N TYR A 148 -16.10 -11.74 -0.67
CA TYR A 148 -16.53 -13.01 -0.08
C TYR A 148 -17.01 -13.98 -1.18
N ASN A 149 -16.97 -15.28 -0.88
CA ASN A 149 -17.30 -16.31 -1.85
C ASN A 149 -18.80 -16.26 -2.25
N GLY A 150 -19.07 -16.19 -3.55
CA GLY A 150 -20.40 -16.11 -4.13
C GLY A 150 -20.98 -14.69 -4.19
N SER A 151 -20.23 -13.66 -3.79
CA SER A 151 -20.71 -12.29 -3.85
C SER A 151 -20.93 -11.79 -5.28
N SER A 152 -21.66 -10.68 -5.39
CA SER A 152 -21.92 -9.99 -6.63
C SER A 152 -22.10 -8.50 -6.36
N PHE A 153 -21.57 -7.64 -7.22
CA PHE A 153 -21.71 -6.19 -7.11
C PHE A 153 -21.77 -5.52 -8.49
N LYS A 154 -22.29 -4.29 -8.55
CA LYS A 154 -22.26 -3.51 -9.79
C LYS A 154 -20.84 -3.03 -10.06
N GLY A 155 -20.31 -3.38 -11.22
CA GLY A 155 -18.95 -3.09 -11.61
C GLY A 155 -18.86 -1.93 -12.60
N VAL A 156 -17.69 -1.30 -12.57
CA VAL A 156 -17.20 -0.37 -13.59
C VAL A 156 -15.76 -0.73 -13.91
N ILE A 157 -15.41 -0.81 -15.19
CA ILE A 157 -14.03 -0.92 -15.66
C ILE A 157 -13.50 0.48 -15.90
N TYR A 158 -12.38 0.81 -15.28
CA TYR A 158 -11.62 2.02 -15.53
C TYR A 158 -10.49 1.73 -16.51
N LYS A 159 -10.27 2.65 -17.45
CA LYS A 159 -9.08 2.58 -18.30
C LYS A 159 -7.87 3.12 -17.57
N ASP A 160 -7.96 4.23 -16.85
CA ASP A 160 -6.82 4.80 -16.13
C ASP A 160 -7.34 5.71 -15.01
N PHE A 161 -6.43 6.38 -14.31
CA PHE A 161 -6.74 7.48 -13.40
C PHE A 161 -6.09 8.76 -13.92
N ASP A 162 -6.71 9.91 -13.67
CA ASP A 162 -6.13 11.20 -14.02
C ASP A 162 -5.01 11.62 -13.04
N LYS A 163 -4.43 12.80 -13.26
CA LYS A 163 -3.33 13.34 -12.43
C LYS A 163 -3.71 13.60 -10.98
N ASP A 164 -5.01 13.77 -10.71
CA ASP A 164 -5.56 13.98 -9.37
C ASP A 164 -5.95 12.64 -8.71
N GLY A 165 -5.76 11.52 -9.40
CA GLY A 165 -6.11 10.17 -8.94
C GLY A 165 -7.58 9.84 -9.08
N LYS A 166 -8.33 10.56 -9.93
CA LYS A 166 -9.73 10.26 -10.20
C LYS A 166 -9.84 9.18 -11.29
N PRO A 167 -10.65 8.13 -11.10
CA PRO A 167 -10.82 7.09 -12.10
C PRO A 167 -11.44 7.63 -13.39
N ILE A 168 -11.00 7.08 -14.52
CA ILE A 168 -11.52 7.36 -15.85
C ILE A 168 -12.31 6.14 -16.34
N ASP A 169 -13.63 6.25 -16.27
CA ASP A 169 -14.58 5.21 -16.68
C ASP A 169 -14.37 4.77 -18.13
N PHE A 170 -14.51 3.46 -18.36
CA PHE A 170 -14.48 2.84 -19.68
C PHE A 170 -15.77 2.07 -19.97
N ILE A 171 -16.09 1.06 -19.15
CA ILE A 171 -17.32 0.27 -19.28
C ILE A 171 -18.03 0.27 -17.94
N LYS A 172 -19.34 0.49 -17.90
CA LYS A 172 -20.11 0.64 -16.65
C LYS A 172 -21.45 -0.07 -16.73
N ASP A 173 -22.18 -0.04 -15.62
CA ASP A 173 -23.56 -0.53 -15.52
C ASP A 173 -23.68 -2.04 -15.81
N PHE A 174 -22.78 -2.84 -15.25
CA PHE A 174 -22.84 -4.31 -15.36
C PHE A 174 -22.68 -4.99 -14.01
N GLN A 175 -23.12 -6.26 -13.93
CA GLN A 175 -23.06 -7.06 -12.71
C GLN A 175 -21.83 -7.96 -12.73
N VAL A 176 -20.95 -7.80 -11.73
CA VAL A 176 -19.89 -8.78 -11.41
C VAL A 176 -20.52 -9.88 -10.56
N THR A 177 -20.19 -11.13 -10.84
CA THR A 177 -20.79 -12.30 -10.18
C THR A 177 -19.76 -13.38 -9.84
N ASN A 178 -20.16 -14.37 -9.03
CA ASN A 178 -19.35 -15.55 -8.71
C ASN A 178 -17.95 -15.18 -8.18
N VAL A 179 -17.89 -14.19 -7.29
CA VAL A 179 -16.63 -13.80 -6.67
C VAL A 179 -16.09 -14.98 -5.84
N ARG A 180 -14.81 -15.31 -5.98
CA ARG A 180 -14.12 -16.30 -5.14
C ARG A 180 -12.84 -15.69 -4.60
N VAL A 181 -12.64 -15.81 -3.30
CA VAL A 181 -11.50 -15.22 -2.60
C VAL A 181 -10.33 -16.19 -2.62
N LEU A 182 -9.21 -15.75 -3.20
CA LEU A 182 -7.95 -16.49 -3.20
C LEU A 182 -7.09 -16.09 -1.99
N LYS A 183 -6.99 -14.78 -1.73
CA LYS A 183 -6.27 -14.22 -0.58
C LYS A 183 -7.02 -13.00 -0.08
N LYS A 184 -7.13 -12.86 1.23
CA LYS A 184 -7.68 -11.68 1.92
C LYS A 184 -6.93 -11.52 3.24
N ARG A 185 -5.86 -10.74 3.19
CA ARG A 185 -4.91 -10.54 4.30
C ARG A 185 -5.01 -9.12 4.81
N HIS A 186 -5.22 -8.93 6.10
CA HIS A 186 -5.27 -7.60 6.70
C HIS A 186 -3.87 -7.03 6.86
N LEU A 187 -3.71 -5.74 6.51
CA LEU A 187 -2.42 -5.04 6.53
C LEU A 187 -2.22 -4.14 7.77
N ALA A 188 -3.08 -4.25 8.79
CA ALA A 188 -2.89 -3.52 10.03
C ALA A 188 -1.60 -3.94 10.73
N THR A 189 -1.01 -3.04 11.50
CA THR A 189 0.30 -3.22 12.14
C THR A 189 0.39 -4.50 12.99
N ALA A 190 -0.72 -4.96 13.57
CA ALA A 190 -0.78 -6.20 14.35
C ALA A 190 -0.58 -7.47 13.51
N PHE A 191 -0.84 -7.41 12.20
CA PHE A 191 -0.73 -8.53 11.26
C PHE A 191 0.51 -8.44 10.36
N GLN A 192 1.31 -7.39 10.49
CA GLN A 192 2.56 -7.21 9.76
C GLN A 192 3.72 -7.93 10.44
N ASP A 193 4.68 -8.37 9.63
CA ASP A 193 5.91 -8.98 10.12
C ASP A 193 6.84 -7.96 10.80
N VAL A 194 7.60 -8.47 11.77
CA VAL A 194 8.57 -7.67 12.53
C VAL A 194 9.68 -7.14 11.61
N ASN A 195 10.08 -7.90 10.60
CA ASN A 195 11.08 -7.54 9.61
C ASN A 195 10.56 -7.80 8.20
N TYR A 196 11.15 -7.16 7.20
CA TYR A 196 10.97 -7.59 5.81
C TYR A 196 11.54 -9.00 5.61
N PRO A 197 11.07 -9.73 4.59
CA PRO A 197 11.67 -11.00 4.19
C PRO A 197 13.19 -10.90 4.08
N VAL A 198 13.88 -11.69 4.90
CA VAL A 198 15.35 -11.61 5.05
C VAL A 198 16.07 -12.24 3.86
N ASP A 199 15.52 -13.34 3.36
CA ASP A 199 16.18 -14.13 2.33
C ASP A 199 15.82 -13.62 0.93
N TYR A 200 14.54 -13.69 0.57
CA TYR A 200 14.05 -13.48 -0.79
C TYR A 200 12.70 -12.78 -0.81
N MET A 201 12.39 -12.07 -1.89
CA MET A 201 11.12 -11.38 -2.08
C MET A 201 10.00 -12.37 -2.43
N PRO A 202 8.91 -12.46 -1.63
CA PRO A 202 7.81 -13.38 -1.85
C PRO A 202 6.67 -12.79 -2.70
N PHE A 203 6.11 -13.61 -3.58
CA PHE A 203 4.92 -13.30 -4.37
C PHE A 203 3.92 -14.43 -4.22
N TYR A 204 2.63 -14.10 -4.28
CA TYR A 204 1.61 -15.09 -4.63
C TYR A 204 1.71 -15.39 -6.12
N ILE A 205 1.64 -16.66 -6.51
CA ILE A 205 1.48 -17.10 -7.89
C ILE A 205 0.21 -17.94 -8.03
N TYR A 206 -0.67 -17.54 -8.94
CA TYR A 206 -1.99 -18.13 -9.14
C TYR A 206 -2.41 -18.00 -10.60
N GLY A 207 -3.40 -18.77 -11.02
CA GLY A 207 -3.90 -18.69 -12.38
C GLY A 207 -4.49 -20.00 -12.89
N THR A 208 -4.55 -20.12 -14.20
CA THR A 208 -4.97 -21.31 -14.93
C THR A 208 -3.76 -22.00 -15.55
N LYS A 209 -3.98 -23.12 -16.24
CA LYS A 209 -2.91 -23.76 -17.02
C LYS A 209 -2.41 -22.88 -18.18
N GLN A 210 -3.24 -21.96 -18.64
CA GLN A 210 -2.99 -21.12 -19.80
C GLN A 210 -2.30 -19.82 -19.38
N GLU A 211 -2.75 -19.21 -18.28
CA GLU A 211 -2.26 -17.92 -17.81
C GLU A 211 -1.95 -17.97 -16.31
N LEU A 212 -0.73 -17.56 -15.95
CA LEU A 212 -0.29 -17.40 -14.57
C LEU A 212 -0.10 -15.91 -14.28
N HIS A 213 -0.34 -15.54 -13.02
CA HIS A 213 -0.23 -14.19 -12.52
C HIS A 213 0.54 -14.20 -11.21
N ILE A 214 1.16 -13.06 -10.89
CA ILE A 214 1.80 -12.85 -9.61
C ILE A 214 1.38 -11.53 -8.97
N ASP A 215 1.39 -11.51 -7.64
CA ASP A 215 1.20 -10.32 -6.81
C ASP A 215 2.13 -10.38 -5.59
N HIS A 216 2.88 -9.31 -5.34
CA HIS A 216 3.86 -9.23 -4.25
C HIS A 216 3.20 -9.29 -2.88
N MET A 217 3.72 -10.11 -1.96
CA MET A 217 3.15 -10.25 -0.63
C MET A 217 3.48 -9.02 0.23
N LEU A 218 2.45 -8.32 0.73
CA LEU A 218 2.60 -7.09 1.50
C LEU A 218 2.76 -7.38 3.00
N LEU A 219 3.95 -7.82 3.39
CA LEU A 219 4.21 -8.33 4.75
C LEU A 219 4.55 -7.24 5.76
N LYS A 220 5.07 -6.09 5.31
CA LYS A 220 5.50 -5.00 6.19
C LYS A 220 5.39 -3.64 5.48
N SER A 221 5.01 -2.61 6.22
CA SER A 221 4.99 -1.21 5.75
C SER A 221 6.27 -0.45 6.12
N PRO A 222 6.73 0.50 5.28
CA PRO A 222 6.29 0.75 3.90
C PRO A 222 6.61 -0.41 2.94
N SER A 223 5.91 -0.51 1.81
CA SER A 223 6.16 -1.55 0.81
C SER A 223 5.94 -1.06 -0.62
N ILE A 224 5.87 -1.98 -1.56
CA ILE A 224 5.56 -1.72 -2.96
C ILE A 224 4.56 -2.78 -3.45
N GLN A 225 3.50 -2.38 -4.11
CA GLN A 225 2.62 -3.30 -4.83
C GLN A 225 3.24 -3.58 -6.20
N LEU A 226 3.52 -4.85 -6.46
CA LEU A 226 4.05 -5.34 -7.72
C LEU A 226 3.16 -6.47 -8.18
N SER A 227 2.46 -6.26 -9.30
CA SER A 227 1.61 -7.28 -9.89
C SER A 227 1.99 -7.46 -11.36
N ALA A 228 2.02 -8.71 -11.83
CA ALA A 228 2.25 -9.02 -13.24
C ALA A 228 1.25 -10.06 -13.70
N ASP A 229 0.62 -9.82 -14.85
CA ASP A 229 -0.21 -10.82 -15.49
C ASP A 229 0.57 -11.61 -16.55
N ASN A 230 0.07 -12.80 -16.90
CA ASN A 230 0.63 -13.66 -17.94
C ASN A 230 2.14 -13.93 -17.83
N VAL A 231 2.60 -14.31 -16.62
CA VAL A 231 3.99 -14.72 -16.40
C VAL A 231 4.25 -16.12 -16.95
N GLU A 232 5.47 -16.35 -17.42
CA GLU A 232 5.90 -17.66 -17.92
C GLU A 232 6.71 -18.38 -16.83
N LEU A 233 6.17 -19.48 -16.31
CA LEU A 233 6.83 -20.33 -15.33
C LEU A 233 7.42 -21.58 -16.01
N ILE A 234 8.73 -21.76 -15.91
CA ILE A 234 9.44 -22.94 -16.39
C ILE A 234 10.04 -23.66 -15.19
N LEU A 235 9.51 -24.83 -14.85
CA LEU A 235 10.00 -25.64 -13.73
C LEU A 235 11.16 -26.53 -14.17
N THR A 236 12.26 -26.49 -13.43
CA THR A 236 13.42 -27.36 -13.59
C THR A 236 13.38 -28.56 -12.65
N SER A 237 12.60 -28.47 -11.56
CA SER A 237 12.30 -29.58 -10.67
C SER A 237 10.94 -29.41 -9.99
N GLY A 238 10.36 -30.52 -9.56
CA GLY A 238 9.02 -30.56 -8.94
C GLY A 238 7.90 -30.27 -9.94
N GLU A 239 6.69 -30.10 -9.43
CA GLU A 239 5.51 -29.81 -10.23
C GLU A 239 4.56 -28.86 -9.51
N LEU A 240 3.79 -28.10 -10.30
CA LEU A 240 2.71 -27.25 -9.80
C LEU A 240 1.37 -27.83 -10.23
N THR A 241 0.67 -28.44 -9.29
CA THR A 241 -0.65 -29.07 -9.52
C THR A 241 -1.72 -28.03 -9.88
N SER A 242 -2.83 -28.47 -10.48
CA SER A 242 -3.96 -27.59 -10.79
C SER A 242 -4.53 -26.92 -9.54
N THR A 243 -4.73 -27.69 -8.47
CA THR A 243 -5.25 -27.18 -7.19
C THR A 243 -4.34 -26.13 -6.57
N GLN A 244 -3.01 -26.35 -6.60
CA GLN A 244 -2.05 -25.35 -6.12
C GLN A 244 -2.12 -24.06 -6.95
N ARG A 245 -2.27 -24.20 -8.27
CA ARG A 245 -2.37 -23.05 -9.17
C ARG A 245 -3.64 -22.23 -8.96
N GLU A 246 -4.77 -22.90 -8.77
CA GLU A 246 -6.07 -22.27 -8.56
C GLU A 246 -6.18 -21.61 -7.17
N ASN A 247 -5.60 -22.22 -6.13
CA ASN A 247 -5.61 -21.67 -4.77
C ASN A 247 -4.53 -20.60 -4.53
N GLY A 248 -3.53 -20.56 -5.41
CA GLY A 248 -2.35 -19.72 -5.28
C GLY A 248 -1.35 -20.24 -4.26
N VAL A 249 -0.10 -20.39 -4.70
CA VAL A 249 1.06 -20.74 -3.87
C VAL A 249 1.99 -19.55 -3.71
N ILE A 250 3.03 -19.69 -2.90
CA ILE A 250 4.04 -18.66 -2.71
C ILE A 250 5.23 -18.99 -3.62
N VAL A 251 5.75 -17.96 -4.28
CA VAL A 251 6.99 -18.03 -5.05
C VAL A 251 7.99 -16.99 -4.54
N HIS A 252 9.20 -17.43 -4.27
CA HIS A 252 10.31 -16.55 -3.90
C HIS A 252 11.16 -16.24 -5.12
N PHE A 253 11.45 -14.96 -5.35
CA PHE A 253 12.48 -14.55 -6.30
C PHE A 253 13.84 -14.63 -5.60
N THR A 254 14.60 -15.69 -5.86
CA THR A 254 15.81 -16.03 -5.09
C THR A 254 17.00 -15.09 -5.34
N GLU A 255 16.86 -14.22 -6.34
CA GLU A 255 17.85 -13.20 -6.69
C GLU A 255 17.52 -11.81 -6.12
N VAL A 256 16.32 -11.65 -5.53
CA VAL A 256 15.81 -10.37 -5.06
C VAL A 256 15.67 -10.38 -3.55
N ARG A 257 16.51 -9.59 -2.86
CA ARG A 257 16.42 -9.40 -1.41
C ARG A 257 15.59 -8.16 -1.10
N GLU A 258 14.32 -8.35 -0.75
CA GLU A 258 13.41 -7.24 -0.46
C GLU A 258 13.97 -6.30 0.61
N ILE A 259 14.50 -6.84 1.71
CA ILE A 259 15.06 -6.04 2.81
C ILE A 259 16.16 -5.06 2.37
N ALA A 260 16.91 -5.37 1.31
CA ALA A 260 17.97 -4.51 0.79
C ALA A 260 17.45 -3.40 -0.14
N LEU A 261 16.21 -3.52 -0.62
CA LEU A 261 15.55 -2.56 -1.51
C LEU A 261 14.64 -1.59 -0.74
N GLN A 262 14.38 -1.84 0.54
CA GLN A 262 13.47 -1.05 1.36
C GLN A 262 14.18 0.16 2.00
N PRO A 263 13.52 1.34 2.10
CA PRO A 263 12.25 1.66 1.44
C PRO A 263 12.44 1.89 -0.07
N PHE A 264 11.46 1.47 -0.87
CA PHE A 264 11.45 1.75 -2.32
C PHE A 264 11.30 3.25 -2.62
N PRO A 265 11.89 3.76 -3.73
CA PRO A 265 11.61 5.11 -4.21
C PRO A 265 10.13 5.26 -4.58
N GLU A 266 9.59 6.47 -4.49
CA GLU A 266 8.19 6.74 -4.86
C GLU A 266 7.96 6.54 -6.37
N ILE A 267 7.09 5.59 -6.69
CA ILE A 267 6.60 5.29 -8.04
C ILE A 267 5.08 5.37 -7.94
N LYS A 268 4.51 6.38 -8.58
CA LYS A 268 3.05 6.53 -8.71
C LYS A 268 2.56 5.53 -9.76
N PRO A 269 1.39 4.90 -9.60
CA PRO A 269 0.86 3.98 -10.60
C PRO A 269 0.13 4.66 -11.76
N TYR A 270 -0.25 5.92 -11.59
CA TYR A 270 -1.06 6.67 -12.55
C TYR A 270 -0.79 8.18 -12.53
N PRO A 271 -1.13 8.91 -13.62
CA PRO A 271 -1.56 8.37 -14.91
C PRO A 271 -0.46 7.50 -15.52
N GLN A 272 -0.83 6.41 -16.18
CA GLN A 272 0.15 5.41 -16.64
C GLN A 272 1.17 6.03 -17.62
N THR A 273 0.78 7.08 -18.34
CA THR A 273 1.64 7.84 -19.25
C THR A 273 2.80 8.57 -18.59
N GLU A 274 2.72 8.85 -17.29
CA GLU A 274 3.76 9.56 -16.52
C GLU A 274 4.49 8.62 -15.56
N THR A 275 4.09 7.34 -15.53
CA THR A 275 4.57 6.31 -14.62
C THR A 275 5.59 5.44 -15.31
N THR A 276 6.86 5.82 -15.23
CA THR A 276 7.96 4.98 -15.73
C THR A 276 8.95 4.72 -14.61
N PRO A 277 9.06 3.47 -14.12
CA PRO A 277 10.14 3.11 -13.22
C PRO A 277 11.49 3.43 -13.89
N PRO A 278 12.56 3.70 -13.12
CA PRO A 278 13.90 3.79 -13.69
C PRO A 278 14.21 2.58 -14.56
N LEU A 279 14.97 2.77 -15.66
CA LEU A 279 15.38 1.66 -16.55
C LEU A 279 16.15 0.55 -15.82
N THR A 280 16.72 0.84 -14.66
CA THR A 280 17.42 -0.12 -13.80
C THR A 280 16.52 -0.87 -12.83
N PHE A 281 15.22 -0.55 -12.76
CA PHE A 281 14.28 -1.19 -11.85
C PHE A 281 14.18 -2.70 -12.14
N PHE A 282 14.14 -3.52 -11.11
CA PHE A 282 14.24 -4.97 -11.30
C PHE A 282 12.96 -5.57 -11.91
N PHE A 283 11.78 -5.06 -11.57
CA PHE A 283 10.50 -5.61 -11.99
C PHE A 283 10.05 -4.97 -13.32
N GLN A 284 10.51 -5.54 -14.44
CA GLN A 284 10.29 -5.01 -15.80
C GLN A 284 9.97 -6.13 -16.80
N HIS A 285 9.33 -5.78 -17.91
CA HIS A 285 8.97 -6.73 -18.96
C HIS A 285 10.18 -7.54 -19.44
N ASP A 286 9.93 -8.80 -19.80
CA ASP A 286 10.92 -9.75 -20.29
C ASP A 286 12.03 -10.16 -19.30
N ARG A 287 12.02 -9.63 -18.07
CA ARG A 287 12.98 -10.01 -17.04
C ARG A 287 12.68 -11.41 -16.51
N THR A 288 13.72 -12.22 -16.38
CA THR A 288 13.65 -13.57 -15.82
C THR A 288 14.27 -13.59 -14.44
N PHE A 289 13.64 -14.33 -13.53
CA PHE A 289 14.10 -14.56 -12.17
C PHE A 289 14.21 -16.06 -11.88
N GLN A 290 15.22 -16.42 -11.10
CA GLN A 290 15.26 -17.74 -10.47
C GLN A 290 14.25 -17.79 -9.33
N VAL A 291 13.52 -18.91 -9.23
CA VAL A 291 12.43 -19.05 -8.27
C VAL A 291 12.38 -20.38 -7.54
N GLU A 292 11.88 -20.31 -6.32
CA GLU A 292 11.51 -21.46 -5.49
C GLU A 292 10.04 -21.31 -5.07
N LEU A 293 9.27 -22.39 -5.21
CA LEU A 293 7.84 -22.41 -4.93
C LEU A 293 7.58 -23.17 -3.62
N TYR A 294 6.61 -22.68 -2.85
CA TYR A 294 6.21 -23.22 -1.55
C TYR A 294 4.70 -23.17 -1.40
N ASN A 295 4.13 -24.16 -0.70
CA ASN A 295 2.73 -24.07 -0.31
C ASN A 295 2.52 -22.88 0.64
N ASP A 296 1.37 -22.22 0.54
CA ASP A 296 0.99 -21.19 1.52
C ASP A 296 0.87 -21.85 2.91
N PRO A 297 1.65 -21.40 3.92
CA PRO A 297 1.57 -21.95 5.27
C PRO A 297 0.20 -21.68 5.92
N MET A 298 -0.55 -20.69 5.41
CA MET A 298 -1.89 -20.32 5.87
C MET A 298 -2.91 -20.53 4.75
N PRO A 299 -3.38 -21.78 4.54
CA PRO A 299 -4.24 -22.13 3.40
C PRO A 299 -5.63 -21.50 3.47
N ASP A 300 -6.11 -21.11 4.66
CA ASP A 300 -7.34 -20.33 4.79
C ASP A 300 -7.13 -18.96 4.14
N PRO A 301 -7.88 -18.59 3.08
CA PRO A 301 -7.73 -17.32 2.38
C PRO A 301 -8.10 -16.09 3.23
N TYR A 302 -8.75 -16.25 4.39
CA TYR A 302 -9.14 -15.15 5.29
C TYR A 302 -8.18 -14.95 6.46
N GLN A 303 -7.23 -15.88 6.67
CA GLN A 303 -6.26 -15.77 7.75
C GLN A 303 -5.26 -14.65 7.47
N SER A 304 -5.07 -13.74 8.42
CA SER A 304 -4.08 -12.65 8.31
C SER A 304 -2.75 -13.06 8.95
N GLY A 305 -1.68 -12.29 8.66
CA GLY A 305 -0.37 -12.49 9.29
C GLY A 305 -0.36 -12.18 10.79
N PRO A 306 0.81 -12.04 11.43
CA PRO A 306 2.14 -12.19 10.86
C PRO A 306 2.48 -13.64 10.48
N GLY A 307 3.61 -13.84 9.82
CA GLY A 307 4.17 -15.15 9.52
C GLY A 307 3.61 -15.81 8.26
N LEU A 308 3.13 -15.02 7.30
CA LEU A 308 2.67 -15.55 6.01
C LEU A 308 3.84 -16.10 5.15
N ASP A 309 5.08 -15.69 5.44
CA ASP A 309 6.32 -16.20 4.81
C ASP A 309 7.09 -17.19 5.72
N ASN A 310 6.45 -17.70 6.79
CA ASN A 310 7.08 -18.63 7.72
C ASN A 310 6.85 -20.09 7.29
N PHE A 311 7.70 -20.59 6.42
CA PHE A 311 7.71 -22.00 6.01
C PHE A 311 9.12 -22.58 5.97
N ASP A 312 9.21 -23.90 5.83
CA ASP A 312 10.49 -24.59 5.69
C ASP A 312 11.13 -24.30 4.33
N LYS A 313 11.97 -23.26 4.29
CA LYS A 313 12.67 -22.82 3.09
C LYS A 313 13.59 -23.89 2.49
N LYS A 314 13.93 -24.96 3.23
CA LYS A 314 14.79 -26.05 2.74
C LYS A 314 14.08 -26.99 1.78
N ASN A 315 12.75 -27.03 1.80
CA ASN A 315 11.95 -28.02 1.08
C ASN A 315 10.92 -27.34 0.14
N PRO A 316 11.37 -26.70 -0.96
CA PRO A 316 10.46 -26.15 -1.96
C PRO A 316 9.73 -27.27 -2.69
N ILE A 317 8.47 -27.02 -3.05
CA ILE A 317 7.65 -27.95 -3.84
C ILE A 317 8.11 -28.04 -5.29
N ALA A 318 8.69 -26.95 -5.81
CA ALA A 318 9.22 -26.87 -7.16
C ALA A 318 10.28 -25.76 -7.26
N LYS A 319 11.16 -25.87 -8.24
CA LYS A 319 12.15 -24.85 -8.59
C LYS A 319 12.11 -24.57 -10.08
N GLY A 320 12.50 -23.37 -10.47
CA GLY A 320 12.49 -23.00 -11.87
C GLY A 320 12.82 -21.54 -12.10
N THR A 321 12.29 -21.02 -13.20
CA THR A 321 12.37 -19.60 -13.54
C THR A 321 10.98 -19.04 -13.80
N ILE A 322 10.80 -17.77 -13.43
CA ILE A 322 9.66 -16.96 -13.87
C ILE A 322 10.19 -15.87 -14.79
N LYS A 323 9.62 -15.78 -15.99
CA LYS A 323 9.80 -14.64 -16.88
C LYS A 323 8.56 -13.73 -16.79
N LEU A 324 8.79 -12.46 -16.48
CA LEU A 324 7.75 -11.43 -16.51
C LEU A 324 7.22 -11.26 -17.95
N PRO A 325 5.94 -10.87 -18.12
CA PRO A 325 5.33 -10.78 -19.44
C PRO A 325 6.16 -9.96 -20.41
N SER A 326 6.15 -10.37 -21.67
CA SER A 326 6.62 -9.55 -22.78
C SER A 326 5.63 -8.42 -23.03
N LYS A 327 6.11 -7.30 -23.61
CA LYS A 327 5.29 -6.08 -23.82
C LYS A 327 4.03 -6.29 -24.66
N ASP A 328 4.00 -7.32 -25.50
CA ASP A 328 2.90 -7.71 -26.36
C ASP A 328 1.91 -8.67 -25.70
N LYS A 329 2.25 -9.26 -24.55
CA LYS A 329 1.48 -10.35 -23.92
C LYS A 329 0.85 -10.00 -22.58
N GLY A 330 1.33 -8.97 -21.91
CA GLY A 330 0.86 -8.60 -20.57
C GLY A 330 1.36 -7.25 -20.09
N CYS A 331 0.89 -6.87 -18.92
CA CYS A 331 1.17 -5.62 -18.24
C CYS A 331 1.78 -5.86 -16.85
N LEU A 332 2.45 -4.83 -16.37
CA LEU A 332 3.01 -4.78 -15.02
C LEU A 332 2.33 -3.62 -14.29
N TYR A 333 1.88 -3.86 -13.06
CA TYR A 333 1.40 -2.83 -12.15
C TYR A 333 2.44 -2.63 -11.05
N ILE A 334 2.87 -1.38 -10.85
CA ILE A 334 3.92 -1.00 -9.92
C ILE A 334 3.45 0.24 -9.16
N ASP A 335 3.34 0.14 -7.84
CA ASP A 335 2.95 1.24 -6.97
C ASP A 335 3.70 1.18 -5.63
N SER A 336 4.55 2.16 -5.36
CA SER A 336 5.14 2.39 -4.03
C SER A 336 4.66 3.69 -3.39
N TYR A 337 3.76 4.42 -4.06
CA TYR A 337 3.25 5.70 -3.59
C TYR A 337 1.89 5.54 -2.90
N MET A 338 0.87 5.07 -3.61
CA MET A 338 -0.51 5.00 -3.08
C MET A 338 -0.61 3.96 -1.97
N VAL A 339 0.00 2.78 -2.13
CA VAL A 339 0.06 1.75 -1.08
C VAL A 339 0.59 2.26 0.27
N ASN A 340 1.53 3.22 0.23
CA ASN A 340 2.14 3.81 1.42
C ASN A 340 1.52 5.15 1.84
N LYS A 341 0.69 5.77 1.00
CA LYS A 341 0.16 7.12 1.20
C LYS A 341 -0.70 7.19 2.45
N ASP A 342 -0.45 8.20 3.29
CA ASP A 342 -1.39 8.58 4.34
C ASP A 342 -2.38 9.62 3.79
N PRO A 343 -3.66 9.27 3.57
CA PRO A 343 -4.65 10.19 3.02
C PRO A 343 -4.98 11.36 3.96
N THR A 344 -4.56 11.30 5.22
CA THR A 344 -4.79 12.36 6.21
C THR A 344 -3.62 13.31 6.40
N ALA A 345 -2.43 12.99 5.86
CA ALA A 345 -1.24 13.85 5.96
C ALA A 345 -1.48 15.24 5.36
N GLU A 346 -2.27 15.31 4.29
CA GLU A 346 -2.65 16.55 3.60
C GLU A 346 -3.97 17.14 4.11
N LYS A 347 -4.56 16.60 5.19
CA LYS A 347 -5.85 17.04 5.72
C LYS A 347 -5.71 17.78 7.06
N LYS A 348 -6.62 18.71 7.33
CA LYS A 348 -6.77 19.38 8.63
C LYS A 348 -8.25 19.50 8.98
N VAL A 349 -8.55 19.75 10.24
CA VAL A 349 -9.92 20.06 10.65
C VAL A 349 -10.08 21.57 10.67
N LYS A 350 -11.19 22.08 10.12
CA LYS A 350 -11.57 23.49 10.21
C LYS A 350 -13.08 23.56 10.43
N HIS A 351 -13.50 24.16 11.55
CA HIS A 351 -14.92 24.23 11.95
C HIS A 351 -15.61 22.85 11.89
N ASP A 352 -15.00 21.84 12.53
CA ASP A 352 -15.48 20.45 12.57
C ASP A 352 -15.57 19.71 11.23
N LYS A 353 -15.10 20.32 10.13
CA LYS A 353 -15.03 19.68 8.82
C LYS A 353 -13.60 19.34 8.47
N ILE A 354 -13.40 18.15 7.92
CA ILE A 354 -12.11 17.75 7.35
C ILE A 354 -11.94 18.49 6.02
N VAL A 355 -10.88 19.28 5.91
CA VAL A 355 -10.53 20.05 4.72
C VAL A 355 -9.08 19.78 4.32
N ASN A 356 -8.76 19.99 3.05
CA ASN A 356 -7.36 19.91 2.62
C ASN A 356 -6.54 21.02 3.30
N ARG A 357 -5.34 20.68 3.77
CA ARG A 357 -4.33 21.64 4.16
C ARG A 357 -4.03 22.48 2.93
N SER A 358 -4.10 23.80 3.08
CA SER A 358 -3.48 24.71 2.11
C SER A 358 -2.03 24.26 1.96
N LYS A 359 -1.57 23.99 0.73
CA LYS A 359 -0.16 23.61 0.48
C LYS A 359 0.70 24.61 1.23
N ILE A 360 1.42 24.12 2.25
CA ILE A 360 2.29 24.97 3.04
C ILE A 360 3.32 25.49 2.05
N ILE A 361 3.29 26.80 1.80
CA ILE A 361 4.36 27.51 1.12
C ILE A 361 5.63 27.09 1.88
N PRO A 362 6.62 26.44 1.23
CA PRO A 362 7.75 25.86 1.93
C PRO A 362 8.31 26.85 2.95
N LEU A 363 8.71 26.40 4.14
CA LEU A 363 9.24 27.30 5.19
C LEU A 363 10.32 28.26 4.62
N LYS A 364 11.11 27.76 3.67
CA LYS A 364 12.09 28.52 2.87
C LYS A 364 11.51 29.77 2.19
N ARG A 365 10.29 29.70 1.67
CA ARG A 365 9.58 30.79 0.99
C ARG A 365 8.86 31.72 1.99
N PHE A 366 8.39 31.19 3.14
CA PHE A 366 7.89 32.05 4.24
C PHE A 366 9.00 32.93 4.84
N TYR A 367 10.22 32.40 4.99
CA TYR A 367 11.38 33.17 5.42
C TYR A 367 11.96 34.02 4.29
N ALA A 368 12.03 33.53 3.04
CA ALA A 368 12.48 34.35 1.92
C ALA A 368 11.59 35.59 1.75
N ASP A 369 10.26 35.46 1.77
CA ASP A 369 9.36 36.60 1.60
C ASP A 369 9.37 37.58 2.80
N LYS A 370 9.87 37.16 3.97
CA LYS A 370 9.97 37.99 5.18
C LYS A 370 11.37 38.54 5.49
N PHE A 371 12.41 37.93 4.94
CA PHE A 371 13.82 38.24 5.21
C PHE A 371 14.63 38.52 3.94
N ASP A 372 13.99 38.71 2.78
CA ASP A 372 14.62 39.35 1.60
C ASP A 372 14.82 40.84 1.91
N HIS A 373 15.72 41.15 2.85
CA HIS A 373 16.29 42.48 3.01
C HIS A 373 17.25 42.67 1.85
N LYS A 374 16.73 43.11 0.70
CA LYS A 374 17.57 43.36 -0.47
C LYS A 374 18.50 44.56 -0.32
N ASP A 375 18.40 45.35 0.75
CA ASP A 375 19.15 46.60 0.86
C ASP A 375 19.65 46.93 2.29
N GLU A 376 19.85 45.95 3.18
CA GLU A 376 20.53 46.21 4.46
C GLU A 376 21.99 45.75 4.39
N LEU A 377 22.90 46.70 4.14
CA LEU A 377 24.34 46.53 4.38
C LEU A 377 24.54 46.00 5.80
N HIS A 378 25.18 44.85 5.91
CA HIS A 378 25.52 44.31 7.22
C HIS A 378 26.56 45.20 7.88
N TRP A 379 26.48 45.35 9.21
CA TRP A 379 27.37 46.22 10.02
C TRP A 379 28.88 45.89 9.89
N TYR A 380 29.25 44.74 9.32
CA TYR A 380 30.65 44.37 9.05
C TYR A 380 31.11 44.68 7.61
N GLU A 381 30.23 45.25 6.78
CA GLU A 381 30.51 45.68 5.40
C GLU A 381 30.81 47.17 5.30
N GLU A 382 30.85 47.90 6.41
CA GLU A 382 31.46 49.23 6.46
C GLU A 382 32.95 49.11 6.11
N LYS A 383 33.31 49.62 4.92
CA LYS A 383 34.71 49.79 4.53
C LYS A 383 35.39 50.68 5.56
N ALA A 384 36.44 50.16 6.18
CA ALA A 384 37.39 50.97 6.92
C ALA A 384 37.92 52.09 5.99
N GLU A 385 37.67 53.35 6.37
CA GLU A 385 38.30 54.53 5.79
C GLU A 385 39.80 54.61 6.14
#